data_AF-A0A6L9IWR0-F1
#
_entry.id   AF-A0A6L9IWR0-F1
#
_cell.length_a   1.000
_cell.length_b   1.000
_cell.length_c   1.000
_cell.angle_alpha   90.00
_cell.angle_beta   90.00
_cell.angle_gamma   90.00
#
_symmetry.space_group_name_H-M   'P 1'
#
loop_
_entity.id
_entity.type
_entity.pdbx_description
1 polymer ?
#
loop_
_entity_poly.entity_id
_entity_poly.type
_entity_poly.pdbx_seq_one_letter_code
_entity_poly.pdbx_strand_id
1 'polypeptide(L)'
;WIHKARSVTLRVGELTVCAVMTAGVSNAVAAGLNEPQSVQAGTINIVILVDGNLSPAAMVNAMMTITEAKTAELMNRGVQTSEGYPATGTSTDAVVLACTGRGKEHIYGGPATAVGYLIGRCVRACLELALDAT
;
A
#
# COMPACT_ATOMS: atom_id res chain seq x y z
N TRP A 1 -11.85 0.74 14.36
CA TRP A 1 -11.12 0.82 13.08
C TRP A 1 -9.89 1.73 13.16
N ILE A 2 -10.00 3.03 13.49
CA ILE A 2 -8.80 3.88 13.69
C ILE A 2 -7.84 3.35 14.77
N HIS A 3 -8.34 2.75 15.86
CA HIS A 3 -7.49 2.12 16.87
C HIS A 3 -6.68 0.91 16.35
N LYS A 4 -7.06 0.34 15.18
CA LYS A 4 -6.31 -0.71 14.48
C LYS A 4 -5.29 -0.13 13.49
N ALA A 5 -5.25 1.20 13.31
CA ALA A 5 -4.28 1.81 12.42
C ALA A 5 -2.86 1.52 12.92
N ARG A 6 -1.97 1.23 11.98
CA ARG A 6 -0.54 1.09 12.21
C ARG A 6 0.19 2.09 11.35
N SER A 7 1.37 2.47 11.80
CA SER A 7 2.26 3.32 11.02
C SER A 7 3.68 2.80 11.06
N VAL A 8 4.37 2.97 9.95
CA VAL A 8 5.79 2.67 9.81
C VAL A 8 6.43 3.84 9.10
N THR A 9 7.51 4.38 9.68
CA THR A 9 8.32 5.42 9.05
C THR A 9 9.72 4.88 8.80
N LEU A 10 10.19 4.96 7.56
CA LEU A 10 11.53 4.57 7.17
C LEU A 10 12.25 5.74 6.50
N ARG A 11 13.58 5.77 6.60
CA ARG A 11 14.44 6.80 6.02
C ARG A 11 15.62 6.18 5.27
N VAL A 12 15.94 6.72 4.10
CA VAL A 12 17.16 6.43 3.34
C VAL A 12 17.74 7.75 2.82
N GLY A 13 18.92 8.12 3.32
CA GLY A 13 19.51 9.43 3.04
C GLY A 13 18.59 10.55 3.53
N GLU A 14 18.26 11.49 2.64
CA GLU A 14 17.34 12.60 2.92
C GLU A 14 15.86 12.23 2.72
N LEU A 15 15.56 11.08 2.12
CA LEU A 15 14.19 10.68 1.84
C LEU A 15 13.57 9.98 3.06
N THR A 16 12.44 10.49 3.53
CA THR A 16 11.64 9.85 4.59
C THR A 16 10.26 9.49 4.05
N VAL A 17 9.81 8.27 4.32
CA VAL A 17 8.47 7.80 3.95
C VAL A 17 7.78 7.28 5.19
N CYS A 18 6.55 7.73 5.41
CA CYS A 18 5.65 7.21 6.42
C CYS A 18 4.46 6.53 5.74
N ALA A 19 4.21 5.28 6.11
CA ALA A 19 2.96 4.59 5.81
C ALA A 19 2.06 4.63 7.04
N VAL A 20 0.76 4.86 6.83
CA VAL A 20 -0.30 4.68 7.81
C VAL A 20 -1.36 3.79 7.18
N MET A 21 -1.72 2.70 7.85
CA MET A 21 -2.64 1.72 7.29
C MET A 21 -3.65 1.21 8.31
N THR A 22 -4.87 0.97 7.84
CA THR A 22 -5.79 0.01 8.46
C THR A 22 -5.94 -1.14 7.50
N ALA A 23 -5.98 -2.36 8.00
CA ALA A 23 -6.23 -3.53 7.17
C ALA A 23 -7.40 -4.35 7.70
N GLY A 24 -7.99 -5.12 6.80
CA GLY A 24 -8.99 -6.15 6.97
C GLY A 24 -9.04 -6.94 5.66
N VAL A 25 -9.38 -8.22 5.71
CA VAL A 25 -9.41 -9.10 4.53
C VAL A 25 -10.69 -9.93 4.43
N SER A 26 -11.75 -9.51 5.13
CA SER A 26 -13.06 -10.16 5.08
C SER A 26 -13.71 -10.08 3.70
N ASN A 27 -13.38 -9.06 2.92
CA ASN A 27 -13.81 -8.85 1.53
C ASN A 27 -12.65 -8.96 0.54
N ALA A 28 -11.71 -9.89 0.78
CA ALA A 28 -10.58 -10.13 -0.11
C ALA A 28 -11.05 -10.47 -1.55
N VAL A 29 -10.37 -9.89 -2.54
CA VAL A 29 -10.63 -10.10 -3.97
C VAL A 29 -9.35 -10.26 -4.76
N ALA A 30 -9.46 -10.96 -5.88
CA ALA A 30 -8.49 -10.98 -6.96
C ALA A 30 -9.07 -10.21 -8.15
N ALA A 31 -8.44 -9.09 -8.48
CA ALA A 31 -8.92 -8.18 -9.53
C ALA A 31 -9.05 -8.91 -10.88
N GLY A 32 -10.24 -8.87 -11.47
CA GLY A 32 -10.54 -9.53 -12.74
C GLY A 32 -10.84 -11.04 -12.65
N LEU A 33 -10.79 -11.65 -11.46
CA LEU A 33 -11.17 -13.05 -11.23
C LEU A 33 -12.48 -13.20 -10.44
N ASN A 34 -12.69 -12.31 -9.45
CA ASN A 34 -13.95 -12.26 -8.71
C ASN A 34 -15.03 -11.51 -9.48
N GLU A 35 -16.23 -12.07 -9.49
CA GLU A 35 -17.44 -11.35 -9.92
C GLU A 35 -17.77 -10.20 -8.96
N PRO A 36 -18.48 -9.15 -9.41
CA PRO A 36 -18.94 -8.06 -8.55
C PRO A 36 -19.74 -8.60 -7.34
N GLN A 37 -19.33 -8.23 -6.14
CA GLN A 37 -19.94 -8.69 -4.89
C GLN A 37 -20.37 -7.53 -3.98
N SER A 38 -21.29 -7.81 -3.08
CA SER A 38 -21.72 -6.85 -2.04
C SER A 38 -20.57 -6.54 -1.09
N VAL A 39 -20.43 -5.27 -0.70
CA VAL A 39 -19.33 -4.81 0.17
C VAL A 39 -19.52 -5.32 1.60
N GLN A 40 -18.50 -5.98 2.14
CA GLN A 40 -18.39 -6.29 3.57
C GLN A 40 -17.38 -5.36 4.25
N ALA A 41 -17.56 -5.11 5.55
CA ALA A 41 -16.64 -4.29 6.33
C ALA A 41 -15.33 -5.05 6.59
N GLY A 42 -14.20 -4.36 6.44
CA GLY A 42 -12.85 -4.90 6.66
C GLY A 42 -11.97 -4.77 5.44
N THR A 43 -11.74 -3.53 4.99
CA THR A 43 -10.94 -3.18 3.81
C THR A 43 -9.53 -2.70 4.18
N ILE A 44 -8.65 -2.62 3.19
CA ILE A 44 -7.29 -2.08 3.30
C ILE A 44 -7.30 -0.60 2.88
N ASN A 45 -6.93 0.27 3.80
CA ASN A 45 -6.69 1.69 3.51
C ASN A 45 -5.21 2.01 3.73
N ILE A 46 -4.58 2.62 2.75
CA ILE A 46 -3.16 2.97 2.75
C ILE A 46 -3.01 4.47 2.57
N VAL A 47 -2.27 5.11 3.47
CA VAL A 47 -1.79 6.48 3.31
C VAL A 47 -0.27 6.46 3.31
N ILE A 48 0.34 6.94 2.22
CA ILE A 48 1.78 7.13 2.07
C ILE A 48 2.08 8.62 2.09
N LEU A 49 2.92 9.03 3.02
CA LEU A 49 3.44 10.39 3.15
C LEU A 49 4.93 10.36 2.84
N VAL A 50 5.35 11.10 1.82
CA VAL A 50 6.75 11.21 1.43
C VAL A 50 7.26 12.60 1.77
N ASP A 51 8.26 12.70 2.65
CA ASP A 51 9.03 13.93 2.78
C ASP A 51 10.05 14.01 1.64
N GLY A 52 9.61 14.58 0.53
CA GLY A 52 10.35 14.68 -0.72
C GLY A 52 9.50 15.33 -1.80
N ASN A 53 10.09 15.51 -2.98
CA ASN A 53 9.45 16.14 -4.13
C ASN A 53 9.27 15.10 -5.24
N LEU A 54 8.03 14.67 -5.49
CA LEU A 54 7.70 13.74 -6.57
C LEU A 54 6.97 14.50 -7.67
N SER A 55 7.41 14.33 -8.91
CA SER A 55 6.63 14.81 -10.04
C SER A 55 5.29 14.07 -10.11
N PRO A 56 4.25 14.63 -10.77
CA PRO A 56 2.98 13.93 -10.97
C PRO A 56 3.14 12.55 -11.62
N ALA A 57 4.07 12.40 -12.57
CA ALA A 57 4.38 11.12 -13.21
C ALA A 57 5.02 10.12 -12.22
N ALA A 58 5.92 10.61 -11.36
CA ALA A 58 6.52 9.78 -10.31
C ALA A 58 5.48 9.31 -9.30
N MET A 59 4.51 10.16 -8.93
CA MET A 59 3.41 9.77 -8.06
C MET A 59 2.57 8.64 -8.67
N VAL A 60 2.23 8.72 -9.96
CA VAL A 60 1.52 7.63 -10.66
C VAL A 60 2.34 6.33 -10.67
N ASN A 61 3.64 6.42 -10.92
CA ASN A 61 4.54 5.25 -10.82
C ASN A 61 4.56 4.65 -9.41
N ALA A 62 4.62 5.49 -8.38
CA ALA A 62 4.60 5.05 -6.99
C ALA A 62 3.28 4.37 -6.61
N MET A 63 2.13 4.77 -7.19
CA MET A 63 0.86 4.07 -6.99
C MET A 63 0.91 2.62 -7.47
N MET A 64 1.59 2.34 -8.59
CA MET A 64 1.83 0.98 -9.05
C MET A 64 2.71 0.22 -8.06
N THR A 65 3.80 0.82 -7.58
CA THR A 65 4.67 0.20 -6.56
C THR A 65 3.96 -0.10 -5.25
N ILE A 66 3.08 0.80 -4.78
CA ILE A 66 2.24 0.57 -3.59
C ILE A 66 1.33 -0.63 -3.82
N THR A 67 0.72 -0.72 -5.00
CA THR A 67 -0.19 -1.81 -5.37
C THR A 67 0.55 -3.14 -5.47
N GLU A 68 1.71 -3.18 -6.12
CA GLU A 68 2.59 -4.37 -6.20
C GLU A 68 3.01 -4.84 -4.81
N ALA A 69 3.47 -3.92 -3.95
CA ALA A 69 3.92 -4.24 -2.60
C ALA A 69 2.78 -4.78 -1.72
N LYS A 70 1.59 -4.17 -1.79
CA LYS A 70 0.38 -4.65 -1.11
C LYS A 70 0.02 -6.06 -1.57
N THR A 71 -0.11 -6.26 -2.88
CA THR A 71 -0.48 -7.56 -3.46
C THR A 71 0.52 -8.65 -3.10
N ALA A 72 1.83 -8.37 -3.24
CA ALA A 72 2.87 -9.32 -2.87
C ALA A 72 2.80 -9.71 -1.39
N GLU A 73 2.50 -8.76 -0.51
CA GLU A 73 2.36 -9.06 0.92
C GLU A 73 1.10 -9.88 1.23
N LEU A 74 -0.04 -9.58 0.61
CA LEU A 74 -1.24 -10.42 0.74
C LEU A 74 -0.99 -11.86 0.28
N MET A 75 -0.27 -12.03 -0.83
CA MET A 75 0.11 -13.35 -1.34
C MET A 75 1.08 -14.08 -0.39
N ASN A 76 2.09 -13.38 0.14
CA ASN A 76 3.03 -13.95 1.13
C ASN A 76 2.30 -14.42 2.40
N ARG A 77 1.24 -13.71 2.78
CA ARG A 77 0.38 -14.01 3.93
C ARG A 77 -0.64 -15.12 3.64
N GLY A 78 -0.69 -15.62 2.40
CA GLY A 78 -1.66 -16.64 1.98
C GLY A 78 -3.11 -16.16 2.00
N VAL A 79 -3.36 -14.85 1.86
CA VAL A 79 -4.73 -14.32 1.81
C VAL A 79 -5.41 -14.79 0.53
N GLN A 80 -6.58 -15.43 0.68
CA GLN A 80 -7.36 -15.97 -0.42
C GLN A 80 -8.75 -15.33 -0.47
N THR A 81 -9.33 -15.34 -1.66
CA THR A 81 -10.74 -15.01 -1.88
C THR A 81 -11.63 -16.19 -1.45
N SER A 82 -12.95 -15.98 -1.42
CA SER A 82 -13.93 -17.05 -1.12
C SER A 82 -13.86 -18.23 -2.08
N GLU A 83 -13.39 -18.01 -3.31
CA GLU A 83 -13.26 -18.99 -4.39
C GLU A 83 -11.88 -19.65 -4.42
N GLY A 84 -10.97 -19.26 -3.51
CA GLY A 84 -9.63 -19.84 -3.38
C GLY A 84 -8.55 -19.20 -4.24
N TYR A 85 -8.81 -18.05 -4.88
CA TYR A 85 -7.78 -17.32 -5.61
C TYR A 85 -6.85 -16.55 -4.65
N PRO A 86 -5.56 -16.38 -4.96
CA PRO A 86 -4.70 -15.45 -4.22
C PRO A 86 -5.23 -14.01 -4.33
N ALA A 87 -5.44 -13.35 -3.19
CA ALA A 87 -5.99 -12.00 -3.17
C ALA A 87 -4.99 -10.96 -3.68
N THR A 88 -5.47 -10.01 -4.48
CA THR A 88 -4.72 -8.82 -4.92
C THR A 88 -5.10 -7.55 -4.14
N GLY A 89 -6.07 -7.67 -3.24
CA GLY A 89 -6.63 -6.56 -2.49
C GLY A 89 -7.95 -6.94 -1.84
N THR A 90 -8.75 -5.92 -1.53
CA THR A 90 -10.16 -6.05 -1.14
C THR A 90 -11.07 -5.24 -2.06
N SER A 91 -12.38 -5.47 -1.97
CA SER A 91 -13.36 -4.85 -2.88
C SER A 91 -13.42 -3.31 -2.81
N THR A 92 -12.87 -2.69 -1.75
CA THR A 92 -12.90 -1.24 -1.55
C THR A 92 -11.56 -0.70 -1.06
N ASP A 93 -10.45 -1.26 -1.53
CA ASP A 93 -9.13 -0.75 -1.17
C ASP A 93 -8.99 0.73 -1.52
N ALA A 94 -8.36 1.50 -0.62
CA ALA A 94 -8.03 2.90 -0.87
C ALA A 94 -6.53 3.15 -0.69
N VAL A 95 -5.96 3.96 -1.57
CA VAL A 95 -4.56 4.41 -1.50
C VAL A 95 -4.52 5.92 -1.65
N VAL A 96 -3.87 6.59 -0.71
CA VAL A 96 -3.53 8.02 -0.76
C VAL A 96 -2.01 8.13 -0.77
N LEU A 97 -1.48 8.89 -1.72
CA LEU A 97 -0.06 9.26 -1.77
C LEU A 97 0.04 10.78 -1.72
N ALA A 98 0.77 11.30 -0.76
CA ALA A 98 1.10 12.72 -0.64
C ALA A 98 2.60 12.91 -0.51
N CYS A 99 3.11 14.00 -1.07
CA CYS A 99 4.50 14.40 -0.90
C CYS A 99 4.60 15.87 -0.46
N THR A 100 5.67 16.22 0.23
CA THR A 100 5.87 17.59 0.74
C THR A 100 6.27 18.59 -0.34
N GLY A 101 6.68 18.11 -1.52
CA GLY A 101 7.16 18.95 -2.63
C GLY A 101 8.52 19.58 -2.35
N ARG A 102 9.23 19.15 -1.29
CA ARG A 102 10.52 19.71 -0.87
C ARG A 102 11.70 18.86 -1.35
N GLY A 103 12.83 19.52 -1.59
CA GLY A 103 14.07 18.86 -2.00
C GLY A 103 14.15 18.57 -3.50
N LYS A 104 15.09 17.69 -3.86
CA LYS A 104 15.33 17.30 -5.26
C LYS A 104 14.10 16.58 -5.82
N GLU A 105 13.68 16.98 -7.02
CA GLU A 105 12.59 16.31 -7.71
C GLU A 105 12.97 14.88 -8.12
N HIS A 106 12.10 13.94 -7.79
CA HIS A 106 12.10 12.57 -8.27
C HIS A 106 11.10 12.45 -9.42
N ILE A 107 11.60 12.15 -10.61
CA ILE A 107 10.78 12.02 -11.83
C ILE A 107 10.23 10.60 -12.05
N TYR A 108 10.70 9.62 -11.25
CA TYR A 108 10.23 8.24 -11.26
C TYR A 108 9.93 7.76 -9.83
N GLY A 109 8.87 6.97 -9.69
CA GLY A 109 8.44 6.39 -8.40
C GLY A 109 8.41 4.86 -8.38
N GLY A 110 8.90 4.21 -9.44
CA GLY A 110 8.86 2.75 -9.60
C GLY A 110 9.78 1.99 -8.62
N PRO A 111 9.65 0.65 -8.53
CA PRO A 111 10.27 -0.15 -7.46
C PRO A 111 11.80 -0.15 -7.48
N ALA A 112 12.43 0.11 -8.64
CA ALA A 112 13.88 0.21 -8.77
C ALA A 112 14.46 1.58 -8.36
N THR A 113 13.61 2.57 -8.06
CA THR A 113 14.05 3.90 -7.60
C THR A 113 14.23 3.91 -6.09
N ALA A 114 15.05 4.83 -5.56
CA ALA A 114 15.22 4.97 -4.11
C ALA A 114 13.88 5.25 -3.39
N VAL A 115 13.02 6.07 -3.99
CA VAL A 115 11.69 6.40 -3.43
C VAL A 115 10.72 5.24 -3.52
N GLY A 116 10.64 4.55 -4.67
CA GLY A 116 9.77 3.39 -4.83
C GLY A 116 10.21 2.22 -3.94
N TYR A 117 11.52 1.98 -3.82
CA TYR A 117 12.07 1.00 -2.88
C TYR A 117 11.64 1.30 -1.44
N LEU A 118 11.77 2.56 -0.99
CA LEU A 118 11.44 2.94 0.37
C LEU A 118 9.92 2.88 0.63
N ILE A 119 9.10 3.28 -0.35
CA ILE A 119 7.64 3.15 -0.32
C ILE A 119 7.25 1.68 -0.22
N GLY A 120 7.76 0.80 -1.09
CA GLY A 120 7.47 -0.62 -1.07
C GLY A 120 7.84 -1.27 0.27
N ARG A 121 9.00 -0.91 0.83
CA ARG A 121 9.42 -1.35 2.17
C ARG A 121 8.46 -0.89 3.27
N CYS A 122 8.02 0.38 3.26
CA CYS A 122 7.05 0.88 4.22
C CYS A 122 5.70 0.16 4.08
N VAL A 123 5.25 -0.08 2.84
CA VAL A 123 3.98 -0.75 2.57
C VAL A 123 3.98 -2.15 3.16
N ARG A 124 5.00 -2.96 2.85
CA ARG A 124 5.09 -4.34 3.34
C ARG A 124 5.10 -4.39 4.87
N ALA A 125 6.00 -3.63 5.50
CA ALA A 125 6.13 -3.62 6.96
C ALA A 125 4.87 -3.10 7.67
N CYS A 126 4.23 -2.05 7.14
CA CYS A 126 3.04 -1.49 7.77
C CYS A 126 1.81 -2.39 7.57
N LEU A 127 1.68 -3.02 6.41
CA LEU A 127 0.56 -3.91 6.12
C LEU A 127 0.65 -5.19 6.96
N GLU A 128 1.85 -5.73 7.17
CA GLU A 128 2.09 -6.84 8.09
C GLU A 128 1.55 -6.53 9.49
N LEU A 129 1.99 -5.41 10.08
CA LEU A 129 1.52 -4.97 11.40
C LEU A 129 0.00 -4.71 11.43
N ALA A 130 -0.56 -4.14 10.35
CA ALA A 130 -1.97 -3.78 10.29
C ALA A 130 -2.89 -5.01 10.21
N LEU A 131 -2.48 -6.04 9.47
CA LEU A 131 -3.21 -7.29 9.38
C LEU A 131 -3.05 -8.16 10.63
N ASP A 132 -2.00 -7.97 11.44
CA ASP A 132 -1.87 -8.66 12.73
C ASP A 132 -2.74 -8.03 13.83
N ALA A 133 -3.24 -6.82 13.57
CA ALA A 133 -4.13 -6.09 14.47
C ALA A 133 -5.62 -6.39 14.22
N THR A 134 -5.96 -7.23 13.23
CA THR A 134 -7.36 -7.51 12.84
C THR A 134 -8.03 -8.58 13.68
#